data_AF-A0AAV4MGP9-F1
#
_entry.id   AF-A0AAV4MGP9-F1
#
_cell.length_a   1.000
_cell.length_b   1.000
_cell.length_c   1.000
_cell.angle_alpha   90.00
_cell.angle_beta   90.00
_cell.angle_gamma   90.00
#
_symmetry.space_group_name_H-M   'P 1'
#
loop_
_entity.id
_entity.type
_entity.pdbx_description
1 polymer ?
#
loop_
_entity_poly.entity_id
_entity_poly.type
_entity_poly.pdbx_seq_one_letter_code
_entity_poly.pdbx_strand_id
1 'polypeptide(L)'
;MYRCPKVNRFLIHWIPIQTIVSIGVCPVHCSGNGRYFAKDLCRCEAGWKGTECNVPVSECEVNDCNNQGVCIEGKCKCRPGFKGHHCEGVDCLDPSCAGHGACVNGICWCKTGWRGTNCSEADNRLSRCFPDCNKHGL
;
A
#
# COMPACT_ATOMS: atom_id res chain seq x y z
N MET A 1 -15.16 -14.75 -28.64
CA MET A 1 -16.33 -13.96 -29.07
C MET A 1 -17.10 -13.52 -27.84
N TYR A 2 -16.74 -12.39 -27.25
CA TYR A 2 -17.47 -11.86 -26.09
C TYR A 2 -18.74 -11.17 -26.61
N ARG A 3 -19.92 -11.69 -26.24
CA ARG A 3 -21.21 -11.07 -26.54
C ARG A 3 -21.41 -9.89 -25.58
N CYS A 4 -21.39 -8.66 -26.10
CA CYS A 4 -21.85 -7.50 -25.36
C CYS A 4 -23.37 -7.58 -25.15
N PRO A 5 -23.90 -7.33 -23.93
CA PRO A 5 -25.29 -6.94 -23.78
C PRO A 5 -25.47 -5.58 -24.46
N LYS A 6 -26.40 -5.49 -25.41
CA LYS A 6 -26.78 -4.21 -26.01
C LYS A 6 -27.32 -3.32 -24.88
N VAL A 7 -26.56 -2.30 -24.48
CA VAL A 7 -27.12 -1.21 -23.66
C VAL A 7 -28.14 -0.49 -24.52
N ASN A 8 -29.41 -0.80 -24.29
CA ASN A 8 -30.52 -0.22 -25.03
C ASN A 8 -30.72 1.21 -24.50
N ARG A 9 -30.05 2.20 -25.10
CA ARG A 9 -30.17 3.60 -24.71
C ARG A 9 -31.50 4.14 -25.25
N PHE A 10 -32.57 3.92 -24.49
CA PHE A 10 -33.81 4.67 -24.64
C PHE A 10 -33.55 6.11 -24.19
N LEU A 11 -33.28 7.01 -25.11
CA LEU A 11 -33.56 8.43 -24.91
C LEU A 11 -34.31 8.96 -26.13
N ILE A 12 -35.59 9.19 -25.85
CA ILE A 12 -36.59 9.95 -26.58
C ILE A 12 -35.93 11.23 -27.12
N HIS A 13 -36.02 11.52 -28.43
CA HIS A 13 -36.32 12.83 -29.01
C HIS A 13 -36.31 12.73 -30.54
N TRP A 14 -37.40 13.18 -31.16
CA TRP A 14 -37.61 13.28 -32.59
C TRP A 14 -36.72 14.40 -33.18
N ILE A 15 -36.01 14.15 -34.30
CA ILE A 15 -35.62 15.07 -35.42
C ILE A 15 -34.35 14.53 -36.15
N PRO A 16 -34.20 14.76 -37.48
CA PRO A 16 -33.58 13.82 -38.41
C PRO A 16 -32.17 14.23 -38.92
N ILE A 17 -31.49 13.24 -39.51
CA ILE A 17 -30.35 13.33 -40.46
C ILE A 17 -29.15 14.17 -39.99
N GLN A 18 -28.21 13.51 -39.31
CA GLN A 18 -26.78 13.59 -39.61
C GLN A 18 -26.12 12.35 -39.03
N THR A 19 -25.33 11.68 -39.87
CA THR A 19 -24.63 10.43 -39.59
C THR A 19 -23.69 10.57 -38.40
N ILE A 20 -24.18 10.34 -37.19
CA ILE A 20 -23.31 10.03 -36.07
C ILE A 20 -22.89 8.58 -36.28
N VAL A 21 -21.69 8.39 -36.85
CA VAL A 21 -20.96 7.13 -36.72
C VAL A 21 -20.94 6.84 -35.23
N SER A 22 -21.80 5.93 -34.81
CA SER A 22 -21.80 5.39 -33.47
C SER A 22 -20.55 4.52 -33.40
N ILE A 23 -19.40 5.13 -33.14
CA ILE A 23 -18.23 4.39 -32.68
C ILE A 23 -18.67 3.82 -31.34
N GLY A 24 -19.25 2.62 -31.38
CA GLY A 24 -19.58 1.83 -30.21
C GLY A 24 -18.28 1.39 -29.59
N VAL A 25 -17.57 2.33 -28.93
CA VAL A 25 -16.49 1.99 -28.03
C VAL A 25 -17.16 1.26 -26.88
N CYS A 26 -17.09 -0.06 -26.92
CA CYS A 26 -17.49 -0.85 -25.77
C CYS A 26 -16.54 -0.45 -24.63
N PRO A 27 -17.04 -0.10 -23.44
CA PRO A 27 -16.16 0.11 -22.31
C PRO A 27 -15.29 -1.14 -22.14
N VAL A 28 -13.99 -0.95 -21.93
CA VAL A 28 -13.07 -2.07 -21.72
C VAL A 28 -13.38 -2.67 -20.35
N HIS A 29 -14.15 -3.76 -20.32
CA HIS A 29 -14.48 -4.45 -19.07
C HIS A 29 -13.22 -5.12 -18.48
N CYS A 30 -12.98 -4.93 -17.18
CA CYS A 30 -11.83 -5.54 -16.48
C CYS A 30 -10.49 -5.24 -17.17
N SER A 31 -10.37 -4.03 -17.74
CA SER A 31 -9.20 -3.57 -18.50
C SER A 31 -8.72 -4.53 -19.61
N GLY A 32 -9.56 -5.45 -20.07
CA GLY A 32 -9.22 -6.45 -21.08
C GLY A 32 -8.37 -7.62 -20.57
N ASN A 33 -8.08 -7.65 -19.27
CA ASN A 33 -7.20 -8.63 -18.62
C ASN A 33 -7.97 -9.54 -17.65
N GLY A 34 -9.27 -9.67 -17.87
CA GLY A 34 -10.15 -10.35 -16.96
C GLY A 34 -11.51 -10.62 -17.56
N ARG A 35 -12.28 -11.43 -16.86
CA ARG A 35 -13.68 -11.70 -17.17
C ARG A 35 -14.57 -11.27 -16.01
N TYR A 36 -15.70 -10.68 -16.36
CA TYR A 36 -16.72 -10.34 -15.37
C TYR A 36 -17.24 -11.62 -14.70
N PHE A 37 -17.35 -11.61 -13.37
CA PHE A 37 -17.77 -12.80 -12.61
C PHE A 37 -19.11 -12.60 -11.90
N ALA A 38 -19.27 -11.56 -11.08
CA ALA A 38 -20.53 -11.24 -10.39
C ALA A 38 -20.48 -9.84 -9.74
N LYS A 39 -21.62 -9.14 -9.61
CA LYS A 39 -21.77 -7.86 -8.88
C LYS A 39 -20.64 -6.84 -9.14
N ASP A 40 -20.36 -6.60 -10.41
CA ASP A 40 -19.32 -5.66 -10.86
C ASP A 40 -17.89 -6.03 -10.45
N LEU A 41 -17.65 -7.29 -10.12
CA LEU A 41 -16.33 -7.81 -9.79
C LEU A 41 -15.68 -8.55 -10.97
N CYS A 42 -14.43 -8.19 -11.23
CA CYS A 42 -13.59 -8.84 -12.23
C CYS A 42 -12.86 -10.05 -11.66
N ARG A 43 -12.80 -11.11 -12.47
CA ARG A 43 -11.88 -12.22 -12.28
C ARG A 43 -10.73 -12.06 -13.26
N CYS A 44 -9.56 -11.73 -12.75
CA CYS A 44 -8.39 -11.47 -13.57
C CYS A 44 -7.83 -12.74 -14.20
N GLU A 45 -7.29 -12.59 -15.40
CA GLU A 45 -6.47 -13.59 -16.06
C GLU A 45 -5.09 -13.68 -15.39
N ALA A 46 -4.35 -14.74 -15.68
CA ALA A 46 -3.04 -14.94 -15.09
C ALA A 46 -2.10 -13.77 -15.42
N GLY A 47 -1.39 -13.26 -14.41
CA GLY A 47 -0.51 -12.11 -14.56
C GLY A 47 -1.13 -10.76 -14.19
N TRP A 48 -2.43 -10.71 -13.89
CA TRP A 48 -3.13 -9.46 -13.55
C TRP A 48 -3.86 -9.52 -12.20
N LYS A 49 -3.98 -8.36 -11.56
CA LYS A 49 -4.68 -8.15 -10.27
C LYS A 49 -5.29 -6.74 -10.22
N GLY A 50 -5.86 -6.40 -9.05
CA GLY A 50 -6.66 -5.20 -8.85
C GLY A 50 -8.14 -5.45 -9.15
N THR A 51 -9.01 -4.55 -8.69
CA THR A 51 -10.46 -4.68 -8.84
C THR A 51 -10.91 -4.68 -10.29
N GLU A 52 -10.16 -4.00 -11.16
CA GLU A 52 -10.41 -3.89 -12.60
C GLU A 52 -9.37 -4.66 -13.43
N CYS A 53 -8.53 -5.51 -12.82
CA CYS A 53 -7.47 -6.24 -13.53
C CYS A 53 -6.51 -5.32 -14.32
N ASN A 54 -6.28 -4.13 -13.80
CA ASN A 54 -5.46 -3.08 -14.41
C ASN A 54 -4.01 -3.06 -13.89
N VAL A 55 -3.68 -3.90 -12.92
CA VAL A 55 -2.34 -3.93 -12.29
C VAL A 55 -1.66 -5.27 -12.59
N PRO A 56 -0.45 -5.27 -13.18
CA PRO A 56 0.34 -6.48 -13.32
C PRO A 56 0.67 -7.09 -11.95
N VAL A 57 0.67 -8.42 -11.83
CA VAL A 57 0.97 -9.09 -10.55
C VAL A 57 2.36 -8.77 -10.01
N SER A 58 3.31 -8.45 -10.89
CA SER A 58 4.68 -8.05 -10.57
C SER A 58 4.82 -6.62 -10.04
N GLU A 59 3.76 -5.81 -10.17
CA GLU A 59 3.75 -4.40 -9.77
C GLU A 59 2.87 -4.20 -8.53
N CYS A 60 3.12 -3.13 -7.77
CA CYS A 60 2.30 -2.79 -6.62
C CYS A 60 1.16 -1.86 -7.05
N GLU A 61 -0.01 -2.01 -6.42
CA GLU A 61 -1.18 -1.18 -6.76
C GLU A 61 -0.98 0.30 -6.38
N VAL A 62 -0.12 0.55 -5.39
CA VAL A 62 0.25 1.89 -4.93
C VAL A 62 1.74 2.09 -5.15
N ASN A 63 2.10 3.22 -5.77
CA ASN A 63 3.48 3.58 -6.03
C ASN A 63 4.29 3.67 -4.72
N ASP A 64 5.47 3.05 -4.70
CA ASP A 64 6.37 2.94 -3.54
C ASP A 64 5.67 2.60 -2.21
N CYS A 65 4.54 1.88 -2.26
CA CYS A 65 3.78 1.45 -1.08
C CYS A 65 3.46 2.63 -0.15
N ASN A 66 2.71 3.60 -0.67
CA ASN A 66 2.41 4.88 -0.02
C ASN A 66 3.65 5.74 0.30
N ASN A 67 4.74 5.58 -0.45
CA ASN A 67 6.06 6.15 -0.16
C ASN A 67 6.66 5.68 1.18
N GLN A 68 6.05 4.66 1.80
CA GLN A 68 6.45 4.08 3.08
C GLN A 68 7.05 2.68 2.91
N GLY A 69 7.41 2.29 1.69
CA GLY A 69 7.98 0.98 1.42
C GLY A 69 8.75 0.95 0.11
N VAL A 70 9.05 -0.27 -0.31
CA VAL A 70 9.54 -0.60 -1.64
C VAL A 70 8.69 -1.71 -2.21
N CYS A 71 8.39 -1.64 -3.50
CA CYS A 71 7.68 -2.71 -4.19
C CYS A 71 8.67 -3.80 -4.61
N ILE A 72 8.42 -5.04 -4.21
CA ILE A 72 9.23 -6.21 -4.58
C ILE A 72 8.28 -7.30 -5.06
N GLU A 73 8.37 -7.65 -6.36
CA GLU A 73 7.54 -8.70 -6.98
C GLU A 73 6.03 -8.52 -6.71
N GLY A 74 5.57 -7.27 -6.81
CA GLY A 74 4.18 -6.89 -6.59
C GLY A 74 3.70 -6.95 -5.15
N LYS A 75 4.60 -7.12 -4.18
CA LYS A 75 4.33 -7.03 -2.75
C LYS A 75 5.06 -5.87 -2.14
N CYS A 76 4.37 -5.17 -1.24
CA CYS A 76 4.96 -4.07 -0.50
C CYS A 76 5.82 -4.57 0.66
N LYS A 77 7.09 -4.18 0.64
CA LYS A 77 7.98 -4.30 1.79
C LYS A 77 8.04 -2.96 2.50
N CYS A 78 7.35 -2.85 3.63
CA CYS A 78 7.27 -1.61 4.39
C CYS A 78 8.60 -1.24 5.02
N ARG A 79 8.85 0.07 5.12
CA ARG A 79 9.92 0.63 5.94
C ARG A 79 9.64 0.37 7.41
N PRO A 80 10.67 0.31 8.28
CA PRO A 80 10.48 0.21 9.72
C PRO A 80 9.51 1.28 10.22
N GLY A 81 8.58 0.90 11.10
CA GLY A 81 7.54 1.81 11.58
C GLY A 81 6.22 1.76 10.82
N PHE A 82 6.13 1.07 9.68
CA PHE A 82 4.90 0.98 8.87
C PHE A 82 4.45 -0.46 8.65
N LYS A 83 3.15 -0.64 8.46
CA LYS A 83 2.47 -1.92 8.24
C LYS A 83 1.26 -1.76 7.32
N GLY A 84 0.65 -2.88 6.95
CA GLY A 84 -0.50 -2.91 6.05
C GLY A 84 -0.12 -3.46 4.67
N HIS A 85 -1.12 -3.68 3.82
CA HIS A 85 -0.89 -4.30 2.51
C HIS A 85 -0.13 -3.36 1.56
N HIS A 86 -0.33 -2.06 1.72
CA HIS A 86 0.33 -0.98 0.99
C HIS A 86 1.12 -0.06 1.92
N CYS A 87 1.47 -0.51 3.13
CA CYS A 87 2.17 0.30 4.14
C CYS A 87 1.41 1.56 4.58
N GLU A 88 0.09 1.50 4.54
CA GLU A 88 -0.85 2.57 4.91
C GLU A 88 -0.97 2.78 6.43
N GLY A 89 -0.62 1.77 7.22
CA GLY A 89 -0.72 1.78 8.68
C GLY A 89 0.62 2.07 9.34
N VAL A 90 0.57 2.66 10.53
CA VAL A 90 1.75 2.83 11.39
C VAL A 90 1.85 1.63 12.34
N ASP A 91 3.03 1.03 12.43
CA ASP A 91 3.26 -0.16 13.23
C ASP A 91 3.46 0.17 14.73
N CYS A 92 4.22 1.21 15.03
CA CYS A 92 4.43 1.76 16.38
C CYS A 92 3.57 3.02 16.63
N LEU A 93 3.45 3.44 17.90
CA LEU A 93 2.84 4.73 18.23
C LEU A 93 3.61 5.91 17.58
N ASP A 94 4.93 5.78 17.52
CA ASP A 94 5.82 6.67 16.78
C ASP A 94 6.72 5.82 15.86
N PRO A 95 6.59 5.93 14.53
CA PRO A 95 7.41 5.14 13.60
C PRO A 95 8.90 5.50 13.67
N SER A 96 9.24 6.70 14.15
CA SER A 96 10.62 7.16 14.35
C SER A 96 11.17 6.85 15.74
N CYS A 97 10.32 6.38 16.67
CA CYS A 97 10.69 6.16 18.07
C CYS A 97 11.42 7.37 18.68
N ALA A 98 10.80 8.56 18.57
CA ALA A 98 11.32 9.86 18.96
C ALA A 98 12.67 10.25 18.30
N GLY A 99 13.04 9.61 17.18
CA GLY A 99 14.37 9.73 16.56
C GLY A 99 15.49 8.99 17.31
N HIS A 100 15.15 8.38 18.44
CA HIS A 100 16.07 7.72 19.37
C HIS A 100 15.96 6.20 19.34
N GLY A 101 15.35 5.63 18.30
CA GLY A 101 15.22 4.19 18.17
C GLY A 101 14.82 3.76 16.77
N ALA A 102 14.50 2.48 16.65
CA ALA A 102 13.88 1.91 15.47
C ALA A 102 12.63 1.12 15.86
N CYS A 103 11.54 1.33 15.14
CA CYS A 103 10.33 0.54 15.32
C CYS A 103 10.47 -0.82 14.62
N VAL A 104 10.31 -1.90 15.37
CA VAL A 104 10.32 -3.27 14.85
C VAL A 104 9.18 -4.04 15.51
N ASN A 105 8.21 -4.50 14.69
CA ASN A 105 7.05 -5.29 15.12
C ASN A 105 6.26 -4.63 16.27
N GLY A 106 5.95 -3.34 16.13
CA GLY A 106 5.21 -2.56 17.11
C GLY A 106 5.99 -2.17 18.37
N ILE A 107 7.28 -2.51 18.46
CA ILE A 107 8.14 -2.20 19.61
C ILE A 107 9.24 -1.23 19.16
N CYS A 108 9.42 -0.14 19.92
CA CYS A 108 10.54 0.77 19.75
C CYS A 108 11.79 0.23 20.44
N TRP A 109 12.81 -0.09 19.64
CA TRP A 109 14.13 -0.46 20.10
C TRP A 109 14.98 0.80 20.25
N CYS A 110 15.19 1.22 21.51
CA CYS A 110 15.87 2.46 21.81
C CYS A 110 17.38 2.36 21.65
N LYS A 111 17.98 3.42 21.10
CA LYS A 111 19.43 3.66 21.10
C LYS A 111 19.91 3.84 22.55
N THR A 112 21.18 3.54 22.78
CA THR A 112 21.81 3.68 24.10
C THR A 112 21.62 5.08 24.66
N GLY A 113 21.23 5.19 25.93
CA GLY A 113 20.93 6.47 26.59
C GLY A 113 19.47 6.93 26.44
N TRP A 114 18.59 6.14 25.80
CA TRP A 114 17.16 6.41 25.68
C TRP A 114 16.33 5.21 26.14
N ARG A 115 15.13 5.49 26.68
CA ARG A 115 14.20 4.49 27.20
C ARG A 115 12.75 4.97 27.08
N GLY A 116 11.83 4.13 27.56
CA GLY A 116 10.39 4.34 27.44
C GLY A 116 9.82 3.62 26.21
N THR A 117 8.49 3.55 26.12
CA THR A 117 7.78 2.78 25.07
C THR A 117 7.98 3.32 23.65
N ASN A 118 8.39 4.58 23.52
CA ASN A 118 8.70 5.26 22.26
C ASN A 118 10.08 5.93 22.24
N CYS A 119 10.96 5.60 23.20
CA CYS A 119 12.30 6.18 23.32
C CYS A 119 12.35 7.70 23.55
N SER A 120 11.30 8.30 24.11
CA SER A 120 11.28 9.74 24.42
C SER A 120 11.97 10.12 25.73
N GLU A 121 12.27 9.16 26.61
CA GLU A 121 12.89 9.41 27.91
C GLU A 121 14.40 9.18 27.87
N ALA A 122 15.19 10.09 28.45
CA ALA A 122 16.62 9.85 28.65
C ALA A 122 16.86 8.73 29.69
N ASP A 123 17.76 7.80 29.36
CA ASP A 123 18.25 6.80 30.29
C ASP A 123 19.48 7.28 31.05
N ASN A 124 19.22 7.95 32.18
CA ASN A 124 20.25 8.48 33.06
C ASN A 124 21.08 7.39 33.78
N ARG A 125 20.76 6.09 33.60
CA ARG A 125 21.59 5.00 34.13
C ARG A 125 22.93 4.92 33.39
N LEU A 126 22.99 5.37 32.14
CA LEU A 126 24.23 5.43 31.37
C LEU A 126 25.10 6.66 31.72
N SER A 127 24.48 7.71 32.24
CA SER A 127 25.15 8.95 32.69
C SER A 127 25.65 8.87 34.14
N ARG A 128 25.33 7.78 34.84
CA ARG A 128 25.92 7.49 36.14
C ARG A 128 27.22 6.75 35.90
N CYS A 129 28.32 7.35 36.34
CA CYS A 129 29.53 6.59 36.62
C CYS A 129 29.10 5.43 37.54
N PHE A 130 29.19 4.19 37.05
CA PHE A 130 29.06 3.04 37.95
C PHE A 130 30.09 3.27 39.07
N PRO A 131 29.70 3.13 40.35
CA PRO A 131 30.60 3.39 41.48
C PRO A 131 31.95 2.66 41.37
N ASP A 132 32.00 1.58 40.57
CA ASP A 132 33.13 0.67 40.41
C ASP A 132 33.85 0.75 39.04
N CYS A 133 33.55 1.72 38.17
CA CYS A 133 34.23 1.86 36.86
C CYS A 133 35.66 2.44 36.96
N ASN A 134 36.22 2.50 38.16
CA ASN A 134 37.55 3.05 38.41
C ASN A 134 38.71 2.06 38.28
N LYS A 135 38.50 0.79 37.83
CA LYS A 135 39.62 -0.07 37.43
C LYS A 135 39.46 -1.00 36.20
N HIS A 136 38.29 -1.37 35.69
CA HIS A 136 38.19 -2.25 34.49
C HIS A 136 36.83 -2.18 33.76
N GLY A 137 36.44 -1.05 33.19
CA GLY A 137 35.27 -1.00 32.28
C GLY A 137 35.63 -1.59 30.90
N LEU A 138 34.75 -2.47 30.37
CA LEU A 138 34.88 -3.21 29.09
C LEU A 138 35.33 -2.36 27.89
#